data_AF-A0A2M7T300-F1
#
_entry.id   AF-A0A2M7T300-F1
#
_cell.length_a   1.000
_cell.length_b   1.000
_cell.length_c   1.000
_cell.angle_alpha   90.00
_cell.angle_beta   90.00
_cell.angle_gamma   90.00
#
_symmetry.space_group_name_H-M   'P 1'
#
loop_
_entity.id
_entity.type
_entity.pdbx_description
1 polymer ?
#
loop_
_entity_poly.entity_id
_entity_poly.type
_entity_poly.pdbx_seq_one_letter_code
_entity_poly.pdbx_strand_id
1 'polypeptide(L)'
;MNMIKIYLVLTMGIMALSAADLTKYGDIIGRNGLTTAYSNKDDTYVSNEPHFITLNSTAYCSGMKWQCVEYARRWLMENRNIIFGDVQYATDIWQLSGAVNLSDKARPLTAVRYTNGTATEMPKTADLLIYDTSYAPITGHVSVIVEVGPDSINVAEQNYSSYKWAAYDYSQKLGITCMQKEQGEVRYSIADTGVIGWIRFI
;
A
#
# COMPACT_ATOMS: atom_id res chain seq x y z
N MET A 1 -15.77 -37.15 -46.83
CA MET A 1 -15.30 -35.77 -46.58
C MET A 1 -14.99 -35.68 -45.09
N ASN A 2 -13.79 -36.10 -44.67
CA ASN A 2 -13.44 -36.24 -43.27
C ASN A 2 -12.82 -34.94 -42.76
N MET A 3 -13.51 -34.28 -41.83
CA MET A 3 -13.00 -33.13 -41.09
C MET A 3 -11.85 -33.55 -40.17
N ILE A 4 -10.67 -33.01 -40.43
CA ILE A 4 -9.53 -33.05 -39.52
C ILE A 4 -9.80 -32.00 -38.42
N LYS A 5 -10.09 -32.44 -37.19
CA LYS A 5 -10.08 -31.57 -36.01
C LYS A 5 -8.62 -31.33 -35.60
N ILE A 6 -8.12 -30.12 -35.86
CA ILE A 6 -6.84 -29.64 -35.34
C ILE A 6 -7.07 -29.29 -33.87
N TYR A 7 -6.51 -30.07 -32.95
CA TYR A 7 -6.44 -29.72 -31.55
C TYR A 7 -5.23 -28.81 -31.35
N LEU A 8 -5.48 -27.52 -31.17
CA LEU A 8 -4.48 -26.55 -30.75
C LEU A 8 -4.18 -26.83 -29.27
N VAL A 9 -3.08 -27.51 -28.98
CA VAL A 9 -2.58 -27.67 -27.61
C VAL A 9 -1.97 -26.34 -27.20
N LEU A 10 -2.76 -25.51 -26.51
CA LEU A 10 -2.26 -24.33 -25.83
C LEU A 10 -1.44 -24.83 -24.64
N THR A 11 -0.11 -24.87 -24.78
CA THR A 11 0.76 -25.09 -23.64
C THR A 11 0.64 -23.86 -22.73
N MET A 12 -0.21 -23.94 -21.70
CA MET A 12 -0.09 -23.05 -20.55
C MET A 12 1.30 -23.30 -19.98
N GLY A 13 2.23 -22.38 -20.25
CA GLY A 13 3.50 -22.34 -19.57
C GLY A 13 3.22 -22.13 -18.09
N ILE A 14 3.19 -23.22 -17.33
CA ILE A 14 3.28 -23.15 -15.87
C ILE A 14 4.71 -22.68 -15.62
N MET A 15 4.90 -21.38 -15.38
CA MET A 15 6.10 -20.94 -14.70
C MET A 15 6.08 -21.64 -13.35
N ALA A 16 6.94 -22.64 -13.19
CA ALA A 16 7.19 -23.23 -11.89
C ALA A 16 7.80 -22.12 -11.02
N LEU A 17 7.03 -21.57 -10.07
CA LEU A 17 7.57 -20.71 -9.03
C LEU A 17 8.59 -21.56 -8.26
N SER A 18 9.86 -21.18 -8.32
CA SER A 18 10.89 -21.86 -7.56
C SER A 18 10.82 -21.43 -6.10
N ALA A 19 11.14 -22.32 -5.17
CA ALA A 19 11.27 -22.02 -3.75
C ALA A 19 12.34 -20.94 -3.41
N ALA A 20 13.04 -20.40 -4.42
CA ALA A 20 14.10 -19.41 -4.28
C ALA A 20 13.61 -17.97 -4.05
N ASP A 21 12.30 -17.69 -4.21
CA ASP A 21 11.75 -16.34 -4.06
C ASP A 21 11.05 -16.10 -2.71
N LEU A 22 10.88 -17.14 -1.88
CA LEU A 22 10.29 -17.00 -0.55
C LEU A 22 11.33 -16.42 0.43
N THR A 23 11.01 -15.26 1.00
CA THR A 23 11.91 -14.57 1.94
C THR A 23 11.62 -14.93 3.40
N LYS A 24 12.64 -14.83 4.25
CA LYS A 24 12.53 -15.00 5.71
C LYS A 24 12.09 -13.69 6.36
N TYR A 25 11.51 -13.78 7.57
CA TYR A 25 11.21 -12.60 8.37
C TYR A 25 12.44 -11.68 8.47
N GLY A 26 12.26 -10.41 8.13
CA GLY A 26 13.32 -9.39 8.16
C GLY A 26 14.21 -9.33 6.93
N ASP A 27 14.05 -10.20 5.94
CA ASP A 27 14.73 -10.05 4.65
C ASP A 27 14.24 -8.79 3.92
N ILE A 28 15.14 -8.12 3.21
CA ILE A 28 14.78 -6.99 2.34
C ILE A 28 14.02 -7.53 1.13
N ILE A 29 12.80 -7.04 0.93
CA ILE A 29 11.93 -7.40 -0.20
C ILE A 29 11.84 -6.30 -1.26
N GLY A 30 12.13 -5.06 -0.91
CA GLY A 30 12.10 -3.93 -1.84
C GLY A 30 12.49 -2.63 -1.15
N ARG A 31 12.44 -1.53 -1.89
CA ARG A 31 12.71 -0.20 -1.35
C ARG A 31 12.04 0.87 -2.20
N ASN A 32 11.21 1.72 -1.58
CA ASN A 32 10.71 2.92 -2.24
C ASN A 32 11.29 4.18 -1.58
N GLY A 33 11.93 5.04 -2.37
CA GLY A 33 12.58 6.25 -1.87
C GLY A 33 13.62 5.94 -0.80
N LEU A 34 13.45 6.53 0.39
CA LEU A 34 14.31 6.29 1.55
C LEU A 34 13.95 5.03 2.34
N THR A 35 12.81 4.42 2.06
CA THR A 35 12.20 3.38 2.89
C THR A 35 12.47 1.99 2.35
N THR A 36 13.20 1.18 3.11
CA THR A 36 13.35 -0.26 2.83
C THR A 36 12.09 -1.02 3.28
N ALA A 37 11.58 -1.93 2.44
CA ALA A 37 10.53 -2.87 2.81
C ALA A 37 11.15 -4.20 3.23
N TYR A 38 10.62 -4.76 4.32
CA TYR A 38 11.06 -6.02 4.89
C TYR A 38 9.94 -7.06 4.86
N SER A 39 10.33 -8.32 4.70
CA SER A 39 9.43 -9.45 4.77
C SER A 39 8.88 -9.62 6.18
N ASN A 40 7.55 -9.76 6.27
CA ASN A 40 6.90 -10.20 7.50
C ASN A 40 6.83 -11.73 7.61
N LYS A 41 7.57 -12.49 6.79
CA LYS A 41 7.48 -13.95 6.61
C LYS A 41 6.16 -14.40 5.98
N ASP A 42 5.02 -14.04 6.53
CA ASP A 42 3.69 -14.26 5.96
C ASP A 42 2.70 -13.20 6.49
N ASP A 43 1.51 -13.13 5.89
CA ASP A 43 0.47 -12.13 6.21
C ASP A 43 -0.14 -12.30 7.61
N THR A 44 0.07 -13.45 8.26
CA THR A 44 -0.45 -13.77 9.60
C THR A 44 0.58 -13.61 10.72
N TYR A 45 1.85 -13.40 10.40
CA TYR A 45 2.93 -13.38 11.39
C TYR A 45 2.89 -12.10 12.25
N VAL A 46 3.01 -12.27 13.56
CA VAL A 46 3.02 -11.18 14.55
C VAL A 46 4.31 -11.28 15.37
N SER A 47 5.23 -10.33 15.18
CA SER A 47 6.52 -10.34 15.88
C SER A 47 6.43 -9.89 17.35
N ASN A 48 5.47 -9.01 17.67
CA ASN A 48 5.44 -8.22 18.91
C ASN A 48 6.70 -7.36 19.14
N GLU A 49 7.48 -7.10 18.09
CA GLU A 49 8.68 -6.27 18.16
C GLU A 49 8.41 -4.86 17.62
N PRO A 50 8.64 -3.80 18.41
CA PRO A 50 8.57 -2.44 17.90
C PRO A 50 9.77 -2.13 16.98
N HIS A 51 9.52 -1.31 15.97
CA HIS A 51 10.56 -0.71 15.13
C HIS A 51 10.69 0.78 15.45
N PHE A 52 11.93 1.26 15.52
CA PHE A 52 12.25 2.65 15.78
C PHE A 52 13.13 3.22 14.67
N ILE A 53 12.83 4.44 14.24
CA ILE A 53 13.72 5.24 13.39
C ILE A 53 14.19 6.48 14.14
N THR A 54 15.37 6.99 13.80
CA THR A 54 15.88 8.24 14.36
C THR A 54 15.83 9.34 13.31
N LEU A 55 15.06 10.39 13.59
CA LEU A 55 14.99 11.60 12.77
C LEU A 55 15.37 12.79 13.65
N ASN A 56 16.32 13.61 13.20
CA ASN A 56 16.79 14.80 13.93
C ASN A 56 17.12 14.49 15.41
N SER A 57 17.91 13.44 15.63
CA SER A 57 18.32 12.96 16.97
C SER A 57 17.19 12.52 17.90
N THR A 58 15.96 12.38 17.39
CA THR A 58 14.80 11.88 18.14
C THR A 58 14.40 10.50 17.63
N ALA A 59 14.25 9.54 18.54
CA ALA A 59 13.74 8.22 18.22
C ALA A 59 12.20 8.22 18.17
N TYR A 60 11.65 7.60 17.13
CA TYR A 60 10.22 7.47 16.91
C TYR A 60 9.88 6.02 16.64
N CYS A 61 8.85 5.51 17.31
CA CYS A 61 8.29 4.20 16.99
C CYS A 61 7.53 4.30 15.66
N SER A 62 7.93 3.53 14.65
CA SER A 62 7.18 3.45 13.39
C SER A 62 6.06 2.42 13.43
N GLY A 63 6.11 1.43 14.33
CA GLY A 63 5.10 0.40 14.49
C GLY A 63 5.71 -0.98 14.79
N MET A 64 4.92 -2.03 14.64
CA MET A 64 5.39 -3.41 14.80
C MET A 64 6.09 -3.92 13.55
N LYS A 65 7.27 -4.53 13.68
CA LYS A 65 7.96 -5.20 12.58
C LYS A 65 7.15 -6.40 12.07
N TRP A 66 6.98 -6.64 10.77
CA TRP A 66 7.10 -5.73 9.63
C TRP A 66 5.69 -5.55 9.04
N GLN A 67 4.82 -4.93 9.84
CA GLN A 67 3.41 -4.76 9.52
C GLN A 67 3.17 -3.66 8.49
N CYS A 68 2.00 -3.68 7.85
CA CYS A 68 1.61 -2.69 6.84
C CYS A 68 1.56 -1.25 7.41
N VAL A 69 1.00 -1.09 8.61
CA VAL A 69 0.96 0.20 9.32
C VAL A 69 2.37 0.72 9.65
N GLU A 70 3.29 -0.18 10.01
CA GLU A 70 4.69 0.18 10.29
C GLU A 70 5.36 0.76 9.05
N TYR A 71 5.19 0.10 7.91
CA TYR A 71 5.75 0.57 6.63
C TYR A 71 5.16 1.92 6.23
N ALA A 72 3.83 2.05 6.27
CA ALA A 72 3.15 3.29 5.87
C ALA A 72 3.59 4.48 6.73
N ARG A 73 3.67 4.30 8.05
CA ARG A 73 4.14 5.34 8.97
C ARG A 73 5.60 5.68 8.72
N ARG A 74 6.47 4.67 8.64
CA ARG A 74 7.91 4.88 8.38
C ARG A 74 8.15 5.58 7.05
N TRP A 75 7.43 5.20 6.00
CA TRP A 75 7.58 5.80 4.69
C TRP A 75 7.23 7.29 4.70
N LEU A 76 6.11 7.68 5.32
CA LEU A 76 5.73 9.08 5.46
C LEU A 76 6.74 9.88 6.29
N MET A 77 7.29 9.27 7.34
CA MET A 77 8.28 9.92 8.18
C MET A 77 9.58 10.17 7.43
N GLU A 78 10.14 9.13 6.79
CA GLU A 78 11.42 9.20 6.09
C GLU A 78 11.34 10.08 4.83
N ASN A 79 10.24 10.03 4.08
CA ASN A 79 10.15 10.71 2.77
C ASN A 79 9.38 12.03 2.81
N ARG A 80 8.59 12.31 3.85
CA ARG A 80 7.72 13.50 3.94
C ARG A 80 7.80 14.24 5.27
N ASN A 81 8.55 13.74 6.26
CA ASN A 81 8.51 14.26 7.64
C ASN A 81 7.08 14.25 8.22
N ILE A 82 6.22 13.30 7.84
CA ILE A 82 4.85 13.20 8.34
C ILE A 82 4.71 11.97 9.23
N ILE A 83 4.06 12.12 10.39
CA ILE A 83 3.67 11.02 11.26
C ILE A 83 2.17 11.08 11.56
N PHE A 84 1.45 10.00 11.32
CA PHE A 84 0.07 9.84 11.77
C PHE A 84 0.02 9.07 13.09
N GLY A 85 -1.06 9.28 13.86
CA GLY A 85 -1.21 8.75 15.22
C GLY A 85 -1.25 7.22 15.31
N ASP A 86 -1.30 6.72 16.54
CA ASP A 86 -1.43 5.30 16.81
C ASP A 86 -2.80 4.79 16.39
N VAL A 87 -2.82 3.58 15.83
CA VAL A 87 -4.01 2.87 15.36
C VAL A 87 -3.89 1.41 15.77
N GLN A 88 -5.01 0.77 16.10
CA GLN A 88 -5.03 -0.66 16.43
C GLN A 88 -5.06 -1.49 15.15
N TYR A 89 -5.90 -1.10 14.18
CA TYR A 89 -6.03 -1.76 12.89
C TYR A 89 -5.71 -0.81 11.74
N ALA A 90 -5.32 -1.36 10.59
CA ALA A 90 -5.00 -0.55 9.41
C ALA A 90 -6.24 0.22 8.91
N THR A 91 -7.44 -0.36 9.06
CA THR A 91 -8.72 0.32 8.77
C THR A 91 -8.93 1.58 9.60
N ASP A 92 -8.41 1.65 10.83
CA ASP A 92 -8.62 2.78 11.73
C ASP A 92 -7.92 4.05 11.24
N ILE A 93 -6.94 3.90 10.33
CA ILE A 93 -6.33 5.03 9.62
C ILE A 93 -7.42 5.86 8.92
N TRP A 94 -8.48 5.21 8.41
CA TRP A 94 -9.65 5.86 7.82
C TRP A 94 -10.41 6.77 8.78
N GLN A 95 -10.18 6.70 10.09
CA GLN A 95 -10.86 7.53 11.10
C GLN A 95 -9.96 8.64 11.67
N LEU A 96 -8.69 8.72 11.26
CA LEU A 96 -7.78 9.77 11.75
C LEU A 96 -8.21 11.16 11.31
N SER A 97 -8.22 12.13 12.22
CA SER A 97 -8.52 13.53 11.89
C SER A 97 -7.36 14.23 11.17
N GLY A 98 -6.14 13.73 11.34
CA GLY A 98 -4.94 14.40 10.84
C GLY A 98 -3.63 13.67 11.14
N ALA A 99 -2.54 14.36 10.86
CA ALA A 99 -1.17 13.94 11.11
C ALA A 99 -0.32 15.13 11.57
N VAL A 100 0.93 14.87 11.96
CA VAL A 100 1.88 15.90 12.38
C VAL A 100 3.02 15.98 11.38
N ASN A 101 3.38 17.20 10.97
CA ASN A 101 4.63 17.46 10.30
C ASN A 101 5.75 17.55 11.35
N LEU A 102 6.74 16.66 11.27
CA LEU A 102 7.86 16.56 12.20
C LEU A 102 8.80 17.77 12.14
N SER A 103 8.83 18.49 11.01
CA SER A 103 9.59 19.73 10.84
C SER A 103 8.82 20.97 11.31
N ASP A 104 7.48 20.92 11.36
CA ASP A 104 6.62 22.01 11.84
C ASP A 104 5.46 21.46 12.68
N LYS A 105 5.76 21.09 13.93
CA LYS A 105 4.79 20.50 14.85
C LYS A 105 3.67 21.48 15.25
N ALA A 106 3.84 22.77 15.00
CA ALA A 106 2.85 23.79 15.32
C ALA A 106 1.68 23.83 14.31
N ARG A 107 1.85 23.20 13.13
CA ARG A 107 0.84 23.15 12.07
C ARG A 107 0.46 21.69 11.78
N PRO A 108 -0.54 21.14 12.50
CA PRO A 108 -1.04 19.80 12.21
C PRO A 108 -1.66 19.75 10.82
N LEU A 109 -1.50 18.61 10.15
CA LEU A 109 -2.08 18.33 8.85
C LEU A 109 -3.47 17.73 9.02
N THR A 110 -4.39 18.08 8.14
CA THR A 110 -5.75 17.53 8.09
C THR A 110 -5.79 16.28 7.23
N ALA A 111 -6.50 15.25 7.68
CA ALA A 111 -6.75 14.05 6.89
C ALA A 111 -7.97 14.24 5.98
N VAL A 112 -7.74 14.41 4.68
CA VAL A 112 -8.78 14.44 3.65
C VAL A 112 -8.98 13.05 3.09
N ARG A 113 -10.23 12.63 2.96
CA ARG A 113 -10.62 11.28 2.50
C ARG A 113 -11.23 11.34 1.12
N TYR A 114 -10.87 10.38 0.31
CA TYR A 114 -11.38 10.19 -1.03
C TYR A 114 -11.90 8.77 -1.16
N THR A 115 -13.22 8.61 -1.05
CA THR A 115 -13.88 7.29 -1.09
C THR A 115 -13.78 6.69 -2.49
N ASN A 116 -13.37 5.43 -2.57
CA ASN A 116 -13.21 4.72 -3.84
C ASN A 116 -14.53 4.69 -4.63
N GLY A 117 -14.49 5.00 -5.92
CA GLY A 117 -15.67 5.02 -6.79
C GLY A 117 -16.57 6.26 -6.68
N THR A 118 -16.32 7.15 -5.71
CA THR A 118 -17.03 8.45 -5.59
C THR A 118 -16.09 9.64 -5.50
N ALA A 119 -14.79 9.43 -5.30
CA ALA A 119 -13.78 10.48 -5.29
C ALA A 119 -13.73 11.22 -6.63
N THR A 120 -13.73 12.56 -6.57
CA THR A 120 -13.66 13.46 -7.73
C THR A 120 -12.25 13.96 -8.05
N GLU A 121 -11.28 13.61 -7.20
CA GLU A 121 -9.87 13.91 -7.42
C GLU A 121 -9.08 12.61 -7.63
N MET A 122 -7.98 12.66 -8.38
CA MET A 122 -7.04 11.54 -8.45
C MET A 122 -6.28 11.40 -7.12
N PRO A 123 -5.84 10.17 -6.77
CA PRO A 123 -4.81 10.00 -5.77
C PRO A 123 -3.53 10.74 -6.16
N LYS A 124 -2.69 11.00 -5.17
CA LYS A 124 -1.35 11.58 -5.32
C LYS A 124 -0.33 10.67 -4.65
N THR A 125 0.92 10.79 -5.08
CA THR A 125 2.04 10.20 -4.34
C THR A 125 2.00 10.65 -2.87
N ALA A 126 2.25 9.70 -1.96
CA ALA A 126 2.13 9.81 -0.50
C ALA A 126 0.71 9.71 0.07
N ASP A 127 -0.33 9.58 -0.74
CA ASP A 127 -1.65 9.20 -0.23
C ASP A 127 -1.58 7.76 0.32
N LEU A 128 -2.32 7.50 1.41
CA LEU A 128 -2.45 6.16 1.98
C LEU A 128 -3.69 5.49 1.42
N LEU A 129 -3.53 4.38 0.70
CA LEU A 129 -4.61 3.54 0.20
C LEU A 129 -5.06 2.60 1.33
N ILE A 130 -6.34 2.67 1.72
CA ILE A 130 -6.89 1.93 2.85
C ILE A 130 -7.84 0.85 2.37
N TYR A 131 -7.68 -0.33 2.94
CA TYR A 131 -8.45 -1.53 2.64
C TYR A 131 -9.26 -1.98 3.86
N ASP A 132 -10.45 -2.49 3.63
CA ASP A 132 -11.34 -3.06 4.64
C ASP A 132 -11.01 -4.53 4.98
N THR A 133 -11.84 -5.12 5.83
CA THR A 133 -11.66 -6.49 6.33
C THR A 133 -11.98 -7.59 5.33
N SER A 134 -12.52 -7.26 4.15
CA SER A 134 -12.64 -8.22 3.04
C SER A 134 -11.29 -8.50 2.38
N TYR A 135 -10.35 -7.56 2.48
CA TYR A 135 -8.98 -7.74 1.99
C TYR A 135 -8.12 -8.51 3.00
N ALA A 136 -8.12 -8.08 4.25
CA ALA A 136 -7.41 -8.74 5.35
C ALA A 136 -8.34 -8.85 6.57
N PRO A 137 -8.78 -10.06 6.96
CA PRO A 137 -9.72 -10.23 8.05
C PRO A 137 -9.26 -9.54 9.34
N ILE A 138 -10.21 -8.90 10.04
CA ILE A 138 -10.02 -8.17 11.30
C ILE A 138 -9.28 -6.83 11.14
N THR A 139 -8.14 -6.79 10.47
CA THR A 139 -7.25 -5.62 10.49
C THR A 139 -7.46 -4.65 9.32
N GLY A 140 -8.00 -5.15 8.22
CA GLY A 140 -7.81 -4.54 6.89
C GLY A 140 -6.34 -4.30 6.57
N HIS A 141 -6.05 -3.37 5.66
CA HIS A 141 -4.70 -3.15 5.16
C HIS A 141 -4.44 -1.69 4.77
N VAL A 142 -3.16 -1.33 4.65
CA VAL A 142 -2.73 -0.01 4.18
C VAL A 142 -1.51 -0.14 3.28
N SER A 143 -1.54 0.62 2.18
CA SER A 143 -0.44 0.72 1.23
C SER A 143 -0.16 2.20 0.96
N VAL A 144 1.08 2.55 0.64
CA VAL A 144 1.45 3.92 0.26
C VAL A 144 1.37 4.02 -1.27
N ILE A 145 0.63 5.00 -1.79
CA ILE A 145 0.66 5.32 -3.22
C ILE A 145 1.98 6.03 -3.53
N VAL A 146 2.85 5.40 -4.34
CA VAL A 146 4.21 5.90 -4.61
C VAL A 146 4.34 6.52 -6.00
N GLU A 147 3.51 6.10 -6.95
CA GLU A 147 3.44 6.67 -8.29
C GLU A 147 1.98 6.72 -8.77
N VAL A 148 1.62 7.76 -9.51
CA VAL A 148 0.30 7.93 -10.12
C VAL A 148 0.49 8.19 -11.61
N GLY A 149 0.07 7.22 -12.41
CA GLY A 149 0.01 7.30 -13.87
C GLY A 149 -1.39 7.66 -14.38
N PRO A 150 -1.58 7.65 -15.71
CA PRO A 150 -2.86 8.01 -16.32
C PRO A 150 -3.98 6.99 -16.06
N ASP A 151 -3.64 5.70 -15.97
CA ASP A 151 -4.57 4.57 -15.86
C ASP A 151 -4.19 3.58 -14.74
N SER A 152 -3.13 3.89 -14.00
CA SER A 152 -2.60 3.02 -12.97
C SER A 152 -1.91 3.79 -11.85
N ILE A 153 -1.80 3.15 -10.70
CA ILE A 153 -0.98 3.59 -9.57
C ILE A 153 0.00 2.49 -9.20
N ASN A 154 1.16 2.87 -8.68
CA ASN A 154 2.06 1.93 -8.03
C ASN A 154 1.93 2.14 -6.52
N VAL A 155 1.85 1.05 -5.77
CA VAL A 155 1.80 1.06 -4.30
C VAL A 155 3.02 0.37 -3.71
N ALA A 156 3.43 0.80 -2.52
CA ALA A 156 4.49 0.19 -1.74
C ALA A 156 3.95 -0.20 -0.36
N GLU A 157 4.18 -1.43 0.07
CA GLU A 157 3.60 -1.98 1.30
C GLU A 157 4.40 -3.15 1.89
N GLN A 158 4.22 -3.41 3.18
CA GLN A 158 4.65 -4.65 3.84
C GLN A 158 3.43 -5.47 4.24
N ASN A 159 3.66 -6.74 4.58
CA ASN A 159 2.62 -7.67 5.04
C ASN A 159 1.48 -7.92 4.03
N TYR A 160 1.76 -7.70 2.74
CA TYR A 160 0.91 -8.18 1.64
C TYR A 160 1.45 -9.47 1.05
N SER A 161 2.75 -9.47 0.74
CA SER A 161 3.47 -10.56 0.09
C SER A 161 4.87 -10.66 0.68
N SER A 162 5.34 -11.89 0.84
CA SER A 162 6.68 -12.21 1.34
C SER A 162 7.67 -12.49 0.20
N TYR A 163 7.31 -12.15 -1.02
CA TYR A 163 8.22 -12.22 -2.16
C TYR A 163 8.95 -10.90 -2.33
N LYS A 164 10.15 -10.95 -2.92
CA LYS A 164 10.83 -9.73 -3.38
C LYS A 164 9.96 -9.03 -4.42
N TRP A 165 9.91 -7.70 -4.35
CA TRP A 165 9.23 -6.87 -5.33
C TRP A 165 9.93 -7.01 -6.69
N ALA A 166 9.17 -7.38 -7.72
CA ALA A 166 9.72 -7.60 -9.06
C ALA A 166 10.35 -6.32 -9.65
N ALA A 167 9.73 -5.16 -9.43
CA ALA A 167 10.24 -3.86 -9.85
C ALA A 167 11.22 -3.23 -8.85
N TYR A 168 11.41 -3.85 -7.69
CA TYR A 168 12.20 -3.38 -6.54
C TYR A 168 11.70 -2.10 -5.85
N ASP A 169 11.05 -1.17 -6.56
CA ASP A 169 10.62 0.14 -6.06
C ASP A 169 9.12 0.25 -5.71
N TYR A 170 8.29 -0.70 -6.12
CA TYR A 170 6.90 -0.84 -5.70
C TYR A 170 6.50 -2.31 -5.55
N SER A 171 5.51 -2.60 -4.69
CA SER A 171 5.00 -3.96 -4.44
C SER A 171 4.00 -4.38 -5.51
N GLN A 172 3.07 -3.49 -5.86
CA GLN A 172 1.99 -3.76 -6.80
C GLN A 172 1.71 -2.56 -7.70
N LYS A 173 1.20 -2.86 -8.90
CA LYS A 173 0.63 -1.89 -9.83
C LYS A 173 -0.86 -2.15 -9.95
N LEU A 174 -1.69 -1.18 -9.59
CA LEU A 174 -3.14 -1.28 -9.55
C LEU A 174 -3.75 -0.40 -10.64
N GLY A 175 -4.80 -0.87 -11.29
CA GLY A 175 -5.55 -0.06 -12.26
C GLY A 175 -6.36 1.04 -11.58
N ILE A 176 -6.42 2.22 -12.18
CA ILE A 176 -7.35 3.27 -11.79
C ILE A 176 -8.18 3.69 -12.99
N THR A 177 -9.49 3.80 -12.78
CA THR A 177 -10.47 4.15 -13.81
C THR A 177 -11.11 5.49 -13.50
N CYS A 178 -11.34 6.27 -14.55
CA CYS A 178 -12.15 7.48 -14.50
C CYS A 178 -13.51 7.18 -15.12
N MET A 179 -14.56 7.17 -14.30
CA MET A 179 -15.94 7.06 -14.75
C MET A 179 -16.50 8.47 -14.97
N GLN A 180 -16.91 8.78 -16.21
CA GLN A 180 -17.69 9.98 -16.49
C GLN A 180 -19.18 9.67 -16.33
N LYS A 181 -19.88 10.45 -15.50
CA LYS A 181 -21.35 10.41 -15.42
C LYS A 181 -22.00 11.37 -16.40
N GLU A 182 -23.30 11.15 -16.67
CA GLU A 182 -24.14 11.91 -17.60
C GLU A 182 -24.13 13.44 -17.39
N GLN A 183 -23.67 13.93 -16.23
CA GLN A 183 -23.60 15.35 -15.88
C GLN A 183 -22.17 15.94 -15.90
N GLY A 184 -21.18 15.23 -16.45
CA GLY A 184 -19.78 15.66 -16.49
C GLY A 184 -19.03 15.47 -15.15
N GLU A 185 -19.66 14.85 -14.16
CA GLU A 185 -19.01 14.45 -12.91
C GLU A 185 -18.01 13.31 -13.19
N VAL A 186 -16.75 13.52 -12.82
CA VAL A 186 -15.70 12.50 -12.89
C VAL A 186 -15.59 11.78 -11.55
N ARG A 187 -15.47 10.45 -11.60
CA ARG A 187 -15.25 9.63 -10.42
C ARG A 187 -14.10 8.67 -10.65
N TYR A 188 -13.22 8.59 -9.67
CA TYR A 188 -12.06 7.71 -9.71
C TYR A 188 -12.30 6.45 -8.91
N SER A 189 -11.93 5.31 -9.50
CA SER A 189 -11.98 4.01 -8.83
C SER A 189 -10.70 3.22 -9.05
N ILE A 190 -10.07 2.81 -7.96
CA ILE A 190 -8.94 1.88 -7.94
C ILE A 190 -9.49 0.46 -7.96
N ALA A 191 -9.01 -0.34 -8.91
CA ALA A 191 -9.46 -1.70 -9.16
C ALA A 191 -8.69 -2.70 -8.29
N ASP A 192 -9.13 -2.86 -7.05
CA ASP A 192 -8.63 -3.88 -6.12
C ASP A 192 -9.73 -4.23 -5.09
N THR A 193 -9.60 -5.37 -4.43
CA THR A 193 -10.60 -5.90 -3.48
C THR A 193 -10.53 -5.14 -2.16
N GLY A 194 -11.69 -4.78 -1.58
CA GLY A 194 -11.75 -4.18 -0.24
C GLY A 194 -11.22 -2.74 -0.15
N VAL A 195 -10.91 -2.07 -1.26
CA VAL A 195 -10.46 -0.67 -1.21
C VAL A 195 -11.58 0.25 -0.71
N ILE A 196 -11.38 0.85 0.46
CA ILE A 196 -12.26 1.89 1.01
C ILE A 196 -12.05 3.20 0.24
N GLY A 197 -10.80 3.56 0.00
CA GLY A 197 -10.39 4.81 -0.63
C GLY A 197 -8.98 5.20 -0.21
N TRP A 198 -8.60 6.46 -0.43
CA TRP A 198 -7.30 6.97 0.00
C TRP A 198 -7.41 8.20 0.90
N ILE A 199 -6.42 8.37 1.77
CA ILE A 199 -6.27 9.52 2.66
C ILE A 199 -5.07 10.34 2.23
N ARG A 200 -5.26 11.66 2.26
CA ARG A 200 -4.22 12.64 2.06
C ARG A 200 -4.08 13.52 3.30
N PHE A 201 -2.86 13.71 3.77
CA PHE A 201 -2.56 14.68 4.82
C PHE A 201 -2.11 16.01 4.19
N ILE A 202 -2.87 17.10 4.41
CA ILE A 202 -2.61 18.44 3.87
C ILE A 202 -2.71 19.55 4.91
#